data_AF-A0AAT9HRA8-F1
#
_entry.id   AF-A0AAT9HRA8-F1
#
_cell.length_a   1.000
_cell.length_b   1.000
_cell.length_c   1.000
_cell.angle_alpha   90.00
_cell.angle_beta   90.00
_cell.angle_gamma   90.00
#
_symmetry.space_group_name_H-M   'P 1'
#
loop_
_entity.id
_entity.type
_entity.pdbx_description
1 polymer ?
#
loop_
_entity_poly.entity_id
_entity_poly.type
_entity_poly.pdbx_seq_one_letter_code
_entity_poly.pdbx_strand_id
1 'polypeptide(L)' 'MFGGKIGAPELILILVVVILLFGAKKLPDMARSLGKSARILKSEAKAMKDDKSSAPADPPAPRRSPPRSAPSRPPPAT' A
#
# COMPACT_ATOMS: atom_id res chain seq x y z
N MET A 1 24.79 39.91 8.99
CA MET A 1 24.69 39.13 7.73
C MET A 1 24.70 37.61 8.01
N PHE A 2 23.63 37.00 8.55
CA PHE A 2 23.52 35.53 8.66
C PHE A 2 22.06 35.02 8.73
N GLY A 3 21.07 35.81 8.27
CA GLY A 3 19.65 35.58 8.57
C GLY A 3 18.77 35.08 7.42
N GLY A 4 19.31 34.48 6.36
CA GLY A 4 18.53 34.16 5.15
C GLY A 4 18.60 32.71 4.67
N LYS A 5 19.37 31.85 5.34
CA LYS A 5 19.56 30.46 4.91
C LYS A 5 19.59 29.62 6.17
N ILE A 6 18.45 29.05 6.54
CA ILE A 6 18.44 27.76 7.25
C ILE A 6 19.17 26.82 6.30
N GLY A 7 20.48 26.79 6.46
CA GLY A 7 21.37 26.09 5.56
C GLY A 7 21.44 24.63 5.97
N ALA A 8 21.98 23.80 5.08
CA ALA A 8 22.43 22.45 5.41
C ALA A 8 23.08 22.30 6.81
N PRO A 9 23.90 23.24 7.33
CA PRO A 9 24.46 23.13 8.68
C PRO A 9 23.43 23.06 9.82
N GLU A 10 22.40 23.91 9.83
CA GLU A 10 21.37 23.89 10.88
C GLU A 10 20.62 22.55 10.91
N LEU A 11 20.25 22.03 9.73
CA LEU A 11 19.58 20.74 9.60
C LEU A 11 20.48 19.59 10.05
N ILE A 12 21.77 19.66 9.75
CA ILE A 12 22.76 18.68 10.24
C ILE A 12 22.87 18.73 11.76
N LEU A 13 22.89 19.92 12.36
CA LEU A 13 22.94 20.07 13.82
C LEU A 13 21.71 19.42 14.49
N ILE A 14 20.51 19.71 13.97
CA ILE A 14 19.27 19.10 14.45
C ILE A 14 19.30 17.58 14.27
N LEU A 15 19.76 17.09 13.12
CA LEU A 15 19.87 15.66 12.85
C LEU A 15 20.82 14.96 13.83
N VAL A 16 21.94 15.58 14.17
CA VAL A 16 22.89 15.07 15.18
C VAL A 16 22.23 14.97 16.55
N VAL A 17 21.48 15.99 16.98
CA VAL A 17 20.73 15.96 18.26
C VAL A 17 19.71 14.83 18.27
N VAL A 18 18.93 14.68 17.19
CA VAL A 18 17.95 13.58 17.08
C VAL A 18 18.64 12.22 17.10
N ILE A 19 19.79 12.07 16.44
CA ILE A 19 20.58 10.82 16.49
C ILE A 19 21.14 10.55 17.89
N LEU A 20 21.51 11.56 18.67
CA LEU A 20 21.95 11.39 20.05
C LEU A 20 20.82 10.93 20.97
N LEU A 21 19.61 11.48 20.79
CA LEU A 21 18.43 11.13 21.60
C LEU A 21 17.86 9.74 21.26
N PHE A 22 17.70 9.45 19.97
CA PHE A 22 17.05 8.22 19.51
C PHE A 22 18.04 7.11 19.15
N GLY A 23 19.29 7.45 18.82
CA GLY A 23 20.33 6.52 18.37
C GLY A 23 20.36 6.34 16.86
N ALA A 24 21.57 6.21 16.30
CA ALA A 24 21.82 6.07 14.86
C ALA A 24 21.10 4.86 14.21
N LYS A 25 20.78 3.83 15.01
CA LYS A 25 20.08 2.62 14.53
C LYS A 25 18.56 2.73 14.58
N LYS A 26 17.99 3.59 15.44
CA LYS A 26 16.52 3.75 15.56
C LYS A 26 15.93 4.63 14.47
N LEU A 27 16.62 5.68 14.05
CA LEU A 27 16.17 6.56 12.97
C LEU A 27 15.85 5.81 11.66
N PRO A 28 16.77 5.00 11.10
CA PRO A 28 16.51 4.28 9.86
C PRO A 28 15.49 3.14 10.04
N ASP A 29 15.42 2.54 11.23
CA ASP A 29 14.46 1.48 11.53
C ASP A 29 13.02 2.01 11.58
N MET A 30 12.81 3.14 12.27
CA MET A 30 11.54 3.87 12.28
C MET A 30 11.15 4.34 10.89
N ALA A 31 12.08 4.93 10.14
CA ALA A 31 11.83 5.36 8.76
C ALA A 31 11.45 4.18 7.84
N ARG A 32 12.11 3.02 7.99
CA ARG A 32 11.77 1.81 7.21
C ARG A 32 10.40 1.26 7.57
N SER A 33 10.05 1.21 8.86
CA SER A 33 8.74 0.75 9.32
C SER A 33 7.61 1.68 8.85
N LEU A 34 7.77 2.99 9.08
CA LEU A 34 6.83 4.02 8.61
C LEU A 34 6.72 4.03 7.08
N GLY A 35 7.84 3.84 6.37
CA GLY A 35 7.87 3.77 4.92
C GLY A 35 7.11 2.57 4.35
N LYS A 36 7.18 1.40 5.00
CA LYS A 36 6.39 0.22 4.63
C LYS A 36 4.89 0.49 4.77
N SER A 37 4.46 1.02 5.92
CA SER A 37 3.06 1.40 6.14
C SER A 37 2.61 2.46 5.13
N ALA A 38 3.36 3.54 4.97
CA ALA A 38 3.05 4.61 4.03
C ALA A 38 3.00 4.13 2.58
N ARG A 39 3.79 3.13 2.19
CA ARG A 39 3.74 2.53 0.86
C ARG A 39 2.43 1.78 0.62
N ILE A 40 1.98 0.99 1.59
CA ILE A 40 0.71 0.24 1.51
C ILE A 40 -0.45 1.23 1.42
N LEU A 41 -0.51 2.21 2.33
CA LEU A 41 -1.54 3.24 2.32
C LEU A 41 -1.52 4.06 1.02
N LYS A 42 -0.34 4.38 0.48
CA LYS A 42 -0.23 5.13 -0.79
C LYS A 42 -0.70 4.31 -1.99
N SER A 43 -0.46 3.00 -2.02
CA SER A 43 -0.94 2.11 -3.08
C SER A 43 -2.47 1.99 -3.07
N GLU A 44 -3.06 1.77 -1.89
CA GLU A 44 -4.52 1.72 -1.73
C GLU A 44 -5.18 3.06 -2.04
N ALA A 45 -4.59 4.17 -1.54
CA ALA A 45 -5.07 5.51 -1.83
C ALA A 45 -4.95 5.88 -3.31
N LYS A 46 -3.96 5.34 -4.02
CA LYS A 46 -3.84 5.49 -5.48
C LYS A 46 -4.91 4.70 -6.22
N ALA A 47 -5.14 3.44 -5.85
CA ALA A 47 -6.18 2.61 -6.45
C ALA A 47 -7.58 3.26 -6.33
N MET A 48 -7.91 3.78 -5.14
CA MET A 48 -9.16 4.53 -4.92
C MET A 48 -9.25 5.83 -5.74
N LYS A 49 -8.12 6.47 -6.06
CA LYS A 49 -8.11 7.68 -6.91
C LYS A 49 -8.24 7.35 -8.38
N ASP A 50 -7.58 6.28 -8.86
CA ASP A 50 -7.66 5.85 -10.26
C ASP A 50 -9.04 5.26 -10.61
N ASP A 51 -9.68 4.53 -9.69
CA ASP A 51 -11.06 4.03 -9.87
C ASP A 51 -12.10 5.16 -9.92
N LYS A 52 -11.79 6.35 -9.39
CA LYS A 52 -12.65 7.54 -9.53
C LYS A 52 -12.52 8.23 -10.88
N SER A 53 -11.53 7.85 -11.69
CA SER A 53 -11.26 8.44 -13.01
C SER A 53 -11.53 7.49 -14.18
N SER A 54 -11.88 6.23 -13.93
CA SER A 54 -12.36 5.29 -14.94
C SER A 54 -13.78 4.86 -14.59
N ALA A 55 -14.74 5.26 -15.41
CA ALA A 55 -16.10 4.71 -15.33
C ALA A 55 -16.02 3.16 -15.34
N PRO A 56 -16.86 2.45 -14.57
CA PRO A 56 -16.85 0.99 -14.57
C PRO A 56 -17.24 0.49 -15.97
N ALA A 57 -16.28 -0.07 -16.71
CA ALA A 57 -16.63 -1.05 -17.72
C ALA A 57 -17.17 -2.26 -16.97
N ASP A 58 -18.47 -2.49 -17.15
CA ASP A 58 -19.32 -3.59 -16.73
C ASP A 58 -18.78 -4.55 -15.64
N PRO A 59 -19.51 -4.74 -14.52
CA PRO A 59 -19.28 -5.91 -13.68
C PRO A 59 -19.45 -7.17 -14.56
N PRO A 60 -18.54 -8.16 -14.53
CA PRO A 60 -18.85 -9.46 -15.10
C PRO A 60 -20.06 -9.98 -14.35
N ALA A 61 -21.21 -9.92 -15.03
CA ALA A 61 -22.47 -10.43 -14.52
C ALA A 61 -22.21 -11.83 -13.97
N PRO A 62 -22.65 -12.14 -12.74
CA PRO A 62 -22.56 -13.50 -12.24
C PRO A 62 -23.36 -14.35 -13.21
N ARG A 63 -22.67 -15.16 -14.02
CA ARG A 63 -23.29 -16.25 -14.79
C ARG A 63 -23.79 -17.29 -13.80
N ARG A 64 -24.87 -16.94 -13.10
CA ARG A 64 -25.87 -17.88 -12.62
C ARG A 64 -26.56 -18.40 -13.87
N SER A 65 -26.06 -19.50 -14.40
CA SER A 65 -26.87 -20.40 -15.20
C SER A 65 -27.37 -21.52 -14.28
N PRO A 66 -28.58 -21.41 -13.68
CA PRO A 66 -29.35 -22.59 -13.30
C PRO A 66 -30.22 -23.01 -14.50
N PRO A 67 -30.95 -24.12 -14.42
CA PRO A 67 -30.52 -25.51 -14.46
C PRO A 67 -31.07 -26.20 -15.72
N ARG A 68 -30.66 -27.45 -16.00
CA ARG A 68 -31.38 -28.54 -16.72
C ARG A 68 -30.60 -29.21 -17.85
N SER A 69 -30.77 -30.54 -17.91
CA SER A 69 -30.27 -31.54 -18.88
C SER A 69 -28.92 -32.13 -18.45
N ALA A 70 -28.73 -33.42 -18.17
CA ALA A 70 -29.57 -34.61 -18.26
C ALA A 70 -28.87 -35.74 -17.45
N PRO A 71 -29.56 -36.86 -17.16
CA PRO A 71 -29.14 -37.90 -16.23
C PRO A 71 -28.27 -38.96 -16.92
N SER A 72 -27.23 -39.46 -16.23
CA SER A 72 -26.61 -40.75 -16.57
C SER A 72 -25.78 -41.28 -15.40
N ARG A 73 -26.44 -42.05 -14.53
CA ARG A 73 -25.80 -43.12 -13.75
C ARG A 73 -25.32 -44.20 -14.75
N PRO A 74 -24.13 -44.80 -14.57
CA PRO A 74 -24.09 -46.23 -14.19
C PRO A 74 -22.96 -46.50 -13.17
N PRO A 75 -22.66 -47.76 -12.82
CA PRO A 75 -22.95 -48.43 -11.54
C PRO A 75 -21.74 -48.47 -10.57
N PRO A 76 -21.95 -48.84 -9.29
CA PRO A 76 -20.85 -49.21 -8.40
C PRO A 76 -20.17 -50.47 -8.93
N ALA A 77 -18.84 -50.41 -9.08
CA ALA A 77 -18.01 -51.59 -9.28
C ALA A 77 -18.10 -52.46 -8.02
N THR A 78 -18.37 -53.75 -8.25
CA THR A 78 -18.24 -54.86 -7.30
C THR A 78 -16.91 -54.88 -6.59
#